data_AF-A0A925ASL3-F1
#
_entry.id   AF-A0A925ASL3-F1
#
_cell.length_a   1.000
_cell.length_b   1.000
_cell.length_c   1.000
_cell.angle_alpha   90.00
_cell.angle_beta   90.00
_cell.angle_gamma   90.00
#
_symmetry.space_group_name_H-M   'P 1'
#
loop_
_entity.id
_entity.type
_entity.pdbx_description
1 polymer ?
#
loop_
_entity_poly.entity_id
_entity_poly.type
_entity_poly.pdbx_seq_one_letter_code
_entity_poly.pdbx_strand_id
1 'polypeptide(L)'
;MNRKLTLIIALQTLLIITLFWVLVFYGKDEYESYKRGTEEAIISPSLVKEEHGINMVTLPIAVQQNSDIKTSSLQPSQHQGVITSYGTVISIDGLIDLKSRYQAAIADASVISASSASQHTEYQRLKTLNADDKNVSDRAVAEAYANVQSNQARITASEATANSIRETMRQQWGDLLTQLALKSTTSILKSNEVLLQILLPLNSPEPTANSTVQINIANTNQAAGISATYIARSTNTDASLPGTTYFYRARDKALRVGMRVQASYKTADSANKKDSKKVSNGVIIPNSAVVWYGGKAWVYVKQSTNQFIRKPITTDNEVSDGWFNQDTLEANEEVVTSGAQLLLSEEFKSEIKNENKD
;
A
#
# COMPACT_ATOMS: atom_id res chain seq x y z
N MET A 1 94.38 46.95 8.43
CA MET A 1 94.01 45.54 8.72
C MET A 1 95.17 44.64 8.33
N ASN A 2 95.71 43.84 9.25
CA ASN A 2 96.94 43.07 9.04
C ASN A 2 96.75 42.01 7.95
N ARG A 3 97.54 42.07 6.86
CA ARG A 3 97.49 41.13 5.72
C ARG A 3 97.57 39.65 6.12
N LYS A 4 98.16 39.34 7.28
CA LYS A 4 98.23 37.98 7.84
C LYS A 4 96.88 37.47 8.36
N LEU A 5 96.06 38.35 8.96
CA LEU A 5 94.75 37.99 9.52
C LEU A 5 93.74 37.70 8.41
N THR A 6 93.76 38.50 7.33
CA THR A 6 92.87 38.30 6.16
C THR A 6 93.15 36.99 5.44
N LEU A 7 94.40 36.53 5.44
CA LEU A 7 94.80 35.29 4.78
C LEU A 7 94.34 34.05 5.57
N ILE A 8 94.38 34.12 6.91
CA ILE A 8 93.86 33.05 7.79
C ILE A 8 92.34 32.95 7.66
N ILE A 9 91.63 34.08 7.66
CA ILE A 9 90.17 34.09 7.50
C ILE A 9 89.77 33.50 6.13
N ALA A 10 90.47 33.88 5.05
CA ALA A 10 90.19 33.35 3.72
C ALA A 10 90.43 31.82 3.62
N LEU A 11 91.49 31.32 4.26
CA LEU A 11 91.78 29.89 4.32
C LEU A 11 90.68 29.15 5.10
N GLN A 12 90.24 29.71 6.21
CA GLN A 12 89.21 29.11 7.07
C GLN A 12 87.84 29.10 6.38
N THR A 13 87.48 30.15 5.65
CA THR A 13 86.25 30.16 4.85
C THR A 13 86.30 29.15 3.72
N LEU A 14 87.45 28.98 3.06
CA LEU A 14 87.61 28.00 1.99
C LEU A 14 87.50 26.56 2.54
N LEU A 15 88.04 26.31 3.74
CA LEU A 15 87.92 25.04 4.43
C LEU A 15 86.47 24.71 4.83
N ILE A 16 85.72 25.71 5.32
CA ILE A 16 84.30 25.53 5.65
C ILE A 16 83.48 25.22 4.40
N ILE A 17 83.73 25.92 3.28
CA ILE A 17 83.02 25.67 2.01
C ILE A 17 83.31 24.26 1.49
N THR A 18 84.56 23.80 1.58
CA THR A 18 84.92 22.43 1.15
C THR A 18 84.31 21.37 2.06
N LEU A 19 84.31 21.57 3.38
CA LEU A 19 83.64 20.67 4.32
C LEU A 19 82.12 20.60 4.08
N PHE A 20 81.49 21.75 3.82
CA PHE A 20 80.07 21.81 3.49
C PHE A 20 79.77 21.08 2.18
N TRP A 21 80.63 21.24 1.17
CA TRP A 21 80.48 20.56 -0.11
C TRP A 21 80.63 19.04 0.01
N VAL A 22 81.59 18.57 0.82
CA VAL A 22 81.77 17.13 1.11
C VAL A 22 80.56 16.57 1.87
N LEU A 23 80.02 17.31 2.85
CA LEU A 23 78.84 16.89 3.61
C LEU A 23 77.59 16.81 2.72
N VAL A 24 77.41 17.75 1.80
CA VAL A 24 76.31 17.70 0.81
C VAL A 24 76.49 16.54 -0.16
N PHE A 25 77.73 16.28 -0.61
CA PHE A 25 77.99 15.22 -1.58
C PHE A 25 77.82 13.82 -0.98
N TYR A 26 78.34 13.58 0.22
CA TYR A 26 78.17 12.30 0.92
C TYR A 26 76.79 12.14 1.56
N GLY A 27 76.23 13.22 2.10
CA GLY A 27 74.89 13.20 2.70
C GLY A 27 73.78 13.00 1.67
N LYS A 28 74.03 13.32 0.39
CA LYS A 28 73.08 13.06 -0.70
C LYS A 28 72.87 11.55 -0.92
N ASP A 29 73.93 10.75 -0.90
CA ASP A 29 73.79 9.30 -1.11
C ASP A 29 73.09 8.59 0.06
N GLU A 30 73.35 9.04 1.30
CA GLU A 30 72.63 8.56 2.49
C GLU A 30 71.16 8.99 2.48
N TYR A 31 70.87 10.23 2.04
CA TYR A 31 69.50 10.72 1.91
C TYR A 31 68.71 9.99 0.83
N GLU A 32 69.32 9.73 -0.33
CA GLU A 32 68.71 8.98 -1.43
C GLU A 32 68.48 7.51 -1.09
N SER A 33 69.39 6.88 -0.33
CA SER A 33 69.21 5.51 0.15
C SER A 33 68.17 5.40 1.27
N TYR A 34 68.10 6.38 2.17
CA TYR A 34 67.02 6.48 3.16
C TYR A 34 65.66 6.66 2.49
N LYS A 35 65.55 7.57 1.50
CA LYS A 35 64.33 7.75 0.71
C LYS A 35 63.90 6.45 0.02
N ARG A 36 64.83 5.74 -0.61
CA ARG A 36 64.57 4.47 -1.30
C ARG A 36 64.11 3.35 -0.35
N GLY A 37 64.56 3.36 0.90
CA GLY A 37 64.08 2.42 1.93
C GLY A 37 62.69 2.76 2.50
N THR A 38 62.29 4.03 2.50
CA THR A 38 60.94 4.48 2.89
C THR A 38 59.92 4.48 1.75
N GLU A 39 60.35 4.48 0.49
CA GLU A 39 59.50 4.44 -0.71
C GLU A 39 59.26 3.02 -1.26
N GLU A 40 59.52 1.96 -0.48
CA GLU A 40 58.89 0.67 -0.77
C GLU A 40 57.39 0.80 -0.48
N ALA A 41 56.65 1.29 -1.47
CA ALA A 41 55.20 1.27 -1.46
C ALA A 41 54.75 -0.15 -1.15
N ILE A 42 53.98 -0.32 -0.07
CA ILE A 42 53.34 -1.60 0.26
C ILE A 42 52.37 -1.92 -0.87
N ILE A 43 52.80 -2.68 -1.87
CA ILE A 43 51.95 -3.15 -2.96
C ILE A 43 51.01 -4.19 -2.34
N SER A 44 49.87 -3.74 -1.83
CA SER A 44 48.77 -4.64 -1.48
C SER A 44 48.34 -5.35 -2.77
N PRO A 45 48.33 -6.69 -2.83
CA PRO A 45 47.84 -7.39 -4.01
C PRO A 45 46.40 -6.96 -4.30
N SER A 46 46.06 -6.70 -5.56
CA SER A 46 44.68 -6.38 -5.93
C SER A 46 43.80 -7.59 -5.62
N LEU A 47 42.84 -7.40 -4.71
CA LEU A 47 41.84 -8.40 -4.35
C LEU A 47 40.62 -8.31 -5.27
N VAL A 48 40.60 -7.34 -6.19
CA VAL A 48 39.52 -7.12 -7.15
C VAL A 48 39.96 -7.62 -8.52
N LYS A 49 39.11 -8.43 -9.14
CA LYS A 49 39.25 -8.85 -10.52
C LYS A 49 37.99 -8.46 -11.27
N GLU A 50 38.14 -7.78 -12.41
CA GLU A 50 37.04 -7.54 -13.32
C GLU A 50 36.83 -8.79 -14.20
N GLU A 51 35.62 -9.34 -14.18
CA GLU A 51 35.23 -10.46 -15.02
C GLU A 51 33.91 -10.13 -15.71
N HIS A 52 33.91 -10.08 -17.05
CA HIS A 52 32.76 -9.70 -17.88
C HIS A 52 32.11 -8.34 -17.52
N GLY A 53 32.91 -7.36 -17.09
CA GLY A 53 32.41 -6.03 -16.67
C GLY A 53 31.83 -5.99 -15.26
N ILE A 54 32.00 -7.04 -14.47
CA ILE A 54 31.58 -7.12 -13.06
C ILE A 54 32.82 -7.17 -12.18
N ASN A 55 32.90 -6.28 -11.20
CA ASN A 55 33.95 -6.32 -10.18
C ASN A 55 33.68 -7.48 -9.22
N MET A 56 34.63 -8.41 -9.15
CA MET A 56 34.61 -9.54 -8.24
C MET A 56 35.69 -9.36 -7.17
N VAL A 57 35.27 -9.33 -5.91
CA VAL A 57 36.17 -9.23 -4.76
C VAL A 57 36.54 -10.64 -4.30
N THR A 58 37.83 -10.96 -4.31
CA THR A 58 38.37 -12.25 -3.89
C THR A 58 39.12 -12.11 -2.57
N LEU A 59 38.53 -12.60 -1.47
CA LEU A 59 39.11 -12.55 -0.13
C LEU A 59 39.49 -13.95 0.38
N PRO A 60 40.72 -14.18 0.85
CA PRO A 60 41.09 -15.40 1.56
C PRO A 60 40.23 -15.64 2.81
N ILE A 61 39.95 -16.90 3.14
CA ILE A 61 39.13 -17.30 4.31
C ILE A 61 39.62 -16.65 5.61
N ALA A 62 40.95 -16.61 5.82
CA ALA A 62 41.52 -15.99 7.03
C ALA A 62 41.18 -14.50 7.14
N VAL A 63 41.13 -13.77 6.02
CA VAL A 63 40.72 -12.35 5.99
C VAL A 63 39.23 -12.23 6.26
N GLN A 64 38.40 -13.10 5.66
CA GLN A 64 36.96 -13.12 5.93
C GLN A 64 36.67 -13.30 7.43
N GLN A 65 37.37 -14.24 8.08
CA GLN A 65 37.22 -14.52 9.50
C GLN A 65 37.70 -13.36 10.38
N ASN A 66 38.89 -12.80 10.09
CA ASN A 66 39.44 -11.68 10.85
C ASN A 66 38.63 -10.39 10.69
N SER A 67 37.95 -10.24 9.56
CA SER A 67 37.09 -9.08 9.24
C SER A 67 35.62 -9.28 9.60
N ASP A 68 35.27 -10.37 10.32
CA ASP A 68 33.90 -10.75 10.70
C ASP A 68 32.89 -10.73 9.54
N ILE A 69 33.35 -11.14 8.35
CA ILE A 69 32.50 -11.26 7.16
C ILE A 69 31.66 -12.52 7.32
N LYS A 70 30.34 -12.33 7.43
CA LYS A 70 29.37 -13.41 7.59
C LYS A 70 28.39 -13.42 6.45
N THR A 71 27.99 -14.61 6.01
CA THR A 71 26.95 -14.83 5.01
C THR A 71 25.71 -15.47 5.62
N SER A 72 24.57 -15.21 5.02
CA SER A 72 23.31 -15.90 5.29
C SER A 72 22.66 -16.33 3.98
N SER A 73 22.09 -17.54 4.00
CA SER A 73 21.30 -18.06 2.89
C SER A 73 19.96 -17.35 2.81
N LEU A 74 19.64 -16.81 1.63
CA LEU A 74 18.34 -16.18 1.37
C LEU A 74 17.23 -17.23 1.44
N GLN A 75 16.19 -16.91 2.21
CA GLN A 75 15.04 -17.80 2.38
C GLN A 75 13.98 -17.50 1.32
N PRO A 76 13.38 -18.53 0.69
CA PRO A 76 12.26 -18.33 -0.21
C PRO A 76 11.10 -17.70 0.57
N SER A 77 10.49 -16.68 -0.02
CA SER A 77 9.35 -15.98 0.57
C SER A 77 8.31 -15.70 -0.50
N GLN A 78 7.07 -15.58 -0.03
CA GLN A 78 5.93 -15.18 -0.84
C GLN A 78 5.45 -13.83 -0.33
N HIS A 79 5.47 -12.83 -1.18
CA HIS A 79 4.93 -11.54 -0.87
C HIS A 79 3.57 -11.37 -1.52
N GLN A 80 2.63 -10.82 -0.75
CA GLN A 80 1.33 -10.43 -1.22
C GLN A 80 1.14 -8.97 -0.90
N GLY A 81 0.99 -8.15 -1.95
CA GLY A 81 0.74 -6.72 -1.77
C GLY A 81 -0.52 -6.50 -0.94
N VAL A 82 -0.39 -5.78 0.16
CA VAL A 82 -1.51 -5.28 0.96
C VAL A 82 -1.77 -3.85 0.53
N ILE A 83 -2.97 -3.60 0.00
CA ILE A 83 -3.35 -2.24 -0.31
C ILE A 83 -4.08 -1.68 0.90
N THR A 84 -3.63 -0.51 1.33
CA THR A 84 -4.22 0.23 2.44
C THR A 84 -5.10 1.34 1.88
N SER A 85 -6.31 1.45 2.40
CA SER A 85 -7.26 2.49 2.05
C SER A 85 -8.00 2.96 3.30
N TYR A 86 -8.96 3.86 3.10
CA TYR A 86 -9.72 4.50 4.16
C TYR A 86 -11.22 4.35 3.92
N GLY A 87 -11.96 4.42 5.02
CA GLY A 87 -13.40 4.42 4.99
C GLY A 87 -14.00 5.10 6.19
N THR A 88 -15.33 5.11 6.21
CA THR A 88 -16.11 5.64 7.31
C THR A 88 -17.19 4.65 7.71
N VAL A 89 -17.50 4.61 9.00
CA VAL A 89 -18.67 3.90 9.50
C VAL A 89 -19.88 4.81 9.30
N ILE A 90 -20.85 4.39 8.51
CA ILE A 90 -22.00 5.21 8.12
C ILE A 90 -23.27 4.79 8.88
N SER A 91 -24.14 5.76 9.16
CA SER A 91 -25.45 5.48 9.76
C SER A 91 -26.39 4.88 8.72
N ILE A 92 -27.22 3.93 9.13
CA ILE A 92 -28.35 3.43 8.31
C ILE A 92 -29.68 4.10 8.65
N ASP A 93 -29.69 5.12 9.51
CA ASP A 93 -30.93 5.79 9.96
C ASP A 93 -31.76 6.32 8.78
N GLY A 94 -31.10 6.93 7.79
CA GLY A 94 -31.76 7.41 6.57
C GLY A 94 -32.43 6.29 5.77
N LEU A 95 -31.80 5.11 5.69
CA LEU A 95 -32.40 3.95 5.02
C LEU A 95 -33.58 3.40 5.82
N ILE A 96 -33.50 3.42 7.16
CA ILE A 96 -34.61 3.00 8.04
C ILE A 96 -35.80 3.95 7.92
N ASP A 97 -35.57 5.27 7.91
CA ASP A 97 -36.62 6.29 7.71
C ASP A 97 -37.31 6.10 6.34
N LEU A 98 -36.53 5.96 5.27
CA LEU A 98 -37.08 5.69 3.93
C LEU A 98 -37.89 4.39 3.89
N LYS A 99 -37.40 3.31 4.51
CA LYS A 99 -38.14 2.06 4.64
C LYS A 99 -39.48 2.26 5.36
N SER A 100 -39.48 2.97 6.48
CA SER A 100 -40.69 3.24 7.27
C SER A 100 -41.72 4.02 6.46
N ARG A 101 -41.28 5.07 5.75
CA ARG A 101 -42.16 5.88 4.88
C ARG A 101 -42.71 5.08 3.70
N TYR A 102 -41.88 4.22 3.09
CA TYR A 102 -42.33 3.31 2.04
C TYR A 102 -43.43 2.37 2.53
N GLN A 103 -43.23 1.76 3.71
CA GLN A 103 -44.22 0.87 4.32
C GLN A 103 -45.52 1.59 4.65
N ALA A 104 -45.44 2.83 5.15
CA ALA A 104 -46.62 3.66 5.39
C ALA A 104 -47.39 3.94 4.08
N ALA A 105 -46.72 4.36 3.01
CA ALA A 105 -47.37 4.63 1.73
C ALA A 105 -48.04 3.39 1.11
N ILE A 106 -47.42 2.21 1.25
CA ILE A 106 -48.02 0.94 0.82
C ILE A 106 -49.21 0.56 1.71
N ALA A 107 -49.13 0.78 3.03
CA ALA A 107 -50.23 0.53 3.95
C ALA A 107 -51.43 1.44 3.66
N ASP A 108 -51.21 2.73 3.39
CA ASP A 108 -52.24 3.69 3.03
C ASP A 108 -52.98 3.26 1.75
N ALA A 109 -52.22 2.87 0.71
CA ALA A 109 -52.80 2.32 -0.52
C ALA A 109 -53.63 1.05 -0.25
N SER A 110 -53.14 0.17 0.63
CA SER A 110 -53.83 -1.07 0.99
C SER A 110 -55.15 -0.82 1.74
N VAL A 111 -55.16 0.13 2.68
CA VAL A 111 -56.37 0.51 3.43
C VAL A 111 -57.45 1.08 2.50
N ILE A 112 -57.07 1.97 1.57
CA ILE A 112 -58.04 2.54 0.61
C ILE A 112 -58.54 1.44 -0.34
N SER A 113 -57.63 0.62 -0.86
CA SER A 113 -57.95 -0.48 -1.77
C SER A 113 -58.93 -1.48 -1.16
N ALA A 114 -58.80 -1.81 0.13
CA ALA A 114 -59.70 -2.71 0.83
C ALA A 114 -61.17 -2.21 0.84
N SER A 115 -61.37 -0.89 0.93
CA SER A 115 -62.71 -0.28 0.88
C SER A 115 -63.23 0.03 -0.53
N SER A 116 -62.31 0.15 -1.51
CA SER A 116 -62.61 0.58 -2.87
C SER A 116 -63.55 -0.39 -3.61
N ALA A 117 -63.39 -1.70 -3.41
CA ALA A 117 -64.23 -2.71 -4.05
C ALA A 117 -65.72 -2.57 -3.69
N SER A 118 -66.02 -2.39 -2.40
CA SER A 118 -67.40 -2.20 -1.92
C SER A 118 -68.02 -0.92 -2.48
N GLN A 119 -67.26 0.16 -2.55
CA GLN A 119 -67.74 1.44 -3.09
C GLN A 119 -67.94 1.39 -4.61
N HIS A 120 -67.11 0.64 -5.34
CA HIS A 120 -67.32 0.43 -6.76
C HIS A 120 -68.63 -0.34 -7.00
N THR A 121 -68.88 -1.42 -6.25
CA THR A 121 -70.14 -2.16 -6.31
C THR A 121 -71.34 -1.26 -5.99
N GLU A 122 -71.23 -0.41 -4.97
CA GLU A 122 -72.30 0.52 -4.59
C GLU A 122 -72.60 1.55 -5.69
N TYR A 123 -71.58 2.14 -6.31
CA TYR A 123 -71.75 3.01 -7.47
C TYR A 123 -72.49 2.29 -8.62
N GLN A 124 -72.10 1.05 -8.94
CA GLN A 124 -72.75 0.27 -10.00
C GLN A 124 -74.23 -0.02 -9.65
N ARG A 125 -74.51 -0.36 -8.39
CA ARG A 125 -75.88 -0.59 -7.89
C ARG A 125 -76.74 0.65 -8.06
N LEU A 126 -76.26 1.81 -7.61
CA LEU A 126 -76.98 3.09 -7.73
C LEU A 126 -77.16 3.51 -9.19
N LYS A 127 -76.17 3.26 -10.05
CA LYS A 127 -76.27 3.52 -11.48
C LYS A 127 -77.37 2.70 -12.15
N THR A 128 -77.47 1.40 -11.83
CA THR A 128 -78.55 0.54 -12.34
C THR A 128 -79.92 0.98 -11.84
N LEU A 129 -80.04 1.30 -10.54
CA LEU A 129 -81.30 1.79 -9.96
C LEU A 129 -81.73 3.16 -10.52
N ASN A 130 -80.80 4.03 -10.91
CA ASN A 130 -81.15 5.31 -11.54
C ASN A 130 -81.64 5.12 -12.98
N ALA A 131 -81.05 4.16 -13.71
CA ALA A 131 -81.45 3.83 -15.07
C ALA A 131 -82.83 3.16 -15.12
N ASP A 132 -83.20 2.42 -14.07
CA ASP A 132 -84.51 1.83 -13.87
C ASP A 132 -85.46 2.86 -13.24
N ASP A 133 -86.17 3.62 -14.07
CA ASP A 133 -87.22 4.58 -13.67
C ASP A 133 -86.84 5.65 -12.63
N LYS A 134 -85.54 6.03 -12.57
CA LYS A 134 -85.05 7.05 -11.63
C LYS A 134 -85.37 6.72 -10.16
N ASN A 135 -85.32 5.43 -9.80
CA ASN A 135 -85.53 4.97 -8.41
C ASN A 135 -84.53 5.58 -7.40
N VAL A 136 -83.40 6.12 -7.87
CA VAL A 136 -82.48 6.96 -7.08
C VAL A 136 -82.15 8.25 -7.84
N SER A 137 -81.83 9.33 -7.12
CA SER A 137 -81.55 10.63 -7.75
C SER A 137 -80.21 10.67 -8.51
N ASP A 138 -80.13 11.52 -9.54
CA ASP A 138 -78.89 11.76 -10.29
C ASP A 138 -77.75 12.26 -9.39
N ARG A 139 -78.10 13.04 -8.35
CA ARG A 139 -77.17 13.50 -7.32
C ARG A 139 -76.52 12.33 -6.58
N ALA A 140 -77.29 11.32 -6.17
CA ALA A 140 -76.76 10.17 -5.44
C ALA A 140 -75.79 9.35 -6.30
N VAL A 141 -76.09 9.16 -7.58
CA VAL A 141 -75.17 8.49 -8.52
C VAL A 141 -73.89 9.32 -8.73
N ALA A 142 -74.01 10.63 -8.89
CA ALA A 142 -72.88 11.54 -9.04
C ALA A 142 -71.97 11.54 -7.80
N GLU A 143 -72.53 11.50 -6.60
CA GLU A 143 -71.80 11.41 -5.34
C GLU A 143 -71.05 10.08 -5.20
N ALA A 144 -71.70 8.96 -5.50
CA ALA A 144 -71.04 7.65 -5.50
C ALA A 144 -69.91 7.56 -6.54
N TYR A 145 -70.10 8.15 -7.73
CA TYR A 145 -69.06 8.25 -8.75
C TYR A 145 -67.87 9.08 -8.27
N ALA A 146 -68.13 10.25 -7.68
CA ALA A 146 -67.09 11.12 -7.13
C ALA A 146 -66.27 10.41 -6.04
N ASN A 147 -66.91 9.61 -5.18
CA ASN A 147 -66.24 8.81 -4.16
C ASN A 147 -65.32 7.74 -4.78
N VAL A 148 -65.78 7.00 -5.79
CA VAL A 148 -64.95 6.03 -6.52
C VAL A 148 -63.74 6.70 -7.18
N GLN A 149 -63.95 7.84 -7.85
CA GLN A 149 -62.86 8.60 -8.48
C GLN A 149 -61.87 9.16 -7.44
N SER A 150 -62.37 9.67 -6.31
CA SER A 150 -61.52 10.16 -5.22
C SER A 150 -60.66 9.04 -4.64
N ASN A 151 -61.24 7.87 -4.38
CA ASN A 151 -60.50 6.73 -3.86
C ASN A 151 -59.49 6.18 -4.85
N GLN A 152 -59.83 6.11 -6.14
CA GLN A 152 -58.87 5.73 -7.18
C GLN A 152 -57.69 6.72 -7.23
N ALA A 153 -57.96 8.02 -7.18
CA ALA A 153 -56.91 9.03 -7.16
C ALA A 153 -56.01 8.92 -5.92
N ARG A 154 -56.57 8.61 -4.74
CA ARG A 154 -55.81 8.40 -3.51
C ARG A 154 -54.93 7.14 -3.54
N ILE A 155 -55.40 6.04 -4.15
CA ILE A 155 -54.60 4.84 -4.38
C ILE A 155 -53.41 5.18 -5.27
N THR A 156 -53.67 5.78 -6.43
CA THR A 156 -52.62 6.16 -7.39
C THR A 156 -51.59 7.12 -6.76
N ALA A 157 -52.04 8.10 -5.96
CA ALA A 157 -51.15 9.02 -5.26
C ALA A 157 -50.26 8.33 -4.21
N SER A 158 -50.81 7.36 -3.47
CA SER A 158 -50.07 6.60 -2.46
C SER A 158 -49.04 5.66 -3.11
N GLU A 159 -49.41 5.00 -4.22
CA GLU A 159 -48.50 4.16 -5.01
C GLU A 159 -47.37 4.99 -5.65
N ALA A 160 -47.70 6.17 -6.21
CA ALA A 160 -46.70 7.08 -6.75
C ALA A 160 -45.71 7.55 -5.67
N THR A 161 -46.20 7.80 -4.47
CA THR A 161 -45.37 8.15 -3.31
C THR A 161 -44.44 6.99 -2.93
N ALA A 162 -44.97 5.77 -2.82
CA ALA A 162 -44.17 4.57 -2.55
C ALA A 162 -43.09 4.35 -3.62
N ASN A 163 -43.42 4.57 -4.90
CA ASN A 163 -42.47 4.49 -6.00
C ASN A 163 -41.38 5.56 -5.90
N SER A 164 -41.74 6.81 -5.62
CA SER A 164 -40.77 7.89 -5.44
C SER A 164 -39.79 7.58 -4.30
N ILE A 165 -40.27 7.09 -3.16
CA ILE A 165 -39.43 6.71 -2.01
C ILE A 165 -38.47 5.57 -2.39
N ARG A 166 -38.96 4.57 -3.13
CA ARG A 166 -38.13 3.46 -3.63
C ARG A 166 -37.00 3.94 -4.53
N GLU A 167 -37.31 4.89 -5.42
CA GLU A 167 -36.34 5.49 -6.32
C GLU A 167 -35.29 6.32 -5.57
N THR A 168 -35.70 7.06 -4.53
CA THR A 168 -34.78 7.75 -3.62
C THR A 168 -33.85 6.77 -2.91
N MET A 169 -34.36 5.63 -2.40
CA MET A 169 -33.52 4.58 -1.82
C MET A 169 -32.48 4.07 -2.83
N ARG A 170 -32.90 3.79 -4.07
CA ARG A 170 -32.00 3.30 -5.12
C ARG A 170 -30.88 4.29 -5.43
N GLN A 171 -31.20 5.58 -5.51
CA GLN A 171 -30.19 6.62 -5.78
C GLN A 171 -29.19 6.78 -4.63
N GLN A 172 -29.66 6.72 -3.38
CA GLN A 172 -28.80 6.97 -2.20
C GLN A 172 -28.00 5.74 -1.76
N TRP A 173 -28.54 4.54 -1.93
CA TRP A 173 -28.01 3.30 -1.34
C TRP A 173 -27.71 2.21 -2.38
N GLY A 174 -28.12 2.40 -3.63
CA GLY A 174 -27.99 1.40 -4.68
C GLY A 174 -29.07 0.33 -4.63
N ASP A 175 -29.09 -0.52 -5.65
CA ASP A 175 -30.12 -1.55 -5.84
C ASP A 175 -30.14 -2.60 -4.73
N LEU A 176 -28.96 -3.12 -4.35
CA LEU A 176 -28.90 -4.25 -3.42
C LEU A 176 -29.41 -3.88 -2.02
N LEU A 177 -28.95 -2.74 -1.47
CA LEU A 177 -29.41 -2.28 -0.16
C LEU A 177 -30.89 -1.90 -0.19
N THR A 178 -31.39 -1.34 -1.30
CA THR A 178 -32.81 -1.06 -1.49
C THR A 178 -33.64 -2.35 -1.46
N GLN A 179 -33.24 -3.38 -2.22
CA GLN A 179 -33.93 -4.67 -2.23
C GLN A 179 -33.92 -5.36 -0.85
N LEU A 180 -32.80 -5.29 -0.13
CA LEU A 180 -32.69 -5.82 1.24
C LEU A 180 -33.59 -5.06 2.23
N ALA A 181 -33.70 -3.74 2.09
CA ALA A 181 -34.54 -2.91 2.95
C ALA A 181 -36.03 -3.16 2.76
N LEU A 182 -36.46 -3.31 1.50
CA LEU A 182 -37.88 -3.49 1.13
C LEU A 182 -38.42 -4.88 1.43
N LYS A 183 -37.55 -5.88 1.60
CA LYS A 183 -37.98 -7.23 2.02
C LYS A 183 -38.45 -7.18 3.49
N SER A 184 -39.76 -7.40 3.72
CA SER A 184 -40.42 -7.09 5.00
C SER A 184 -39.92 -7.90 6.21
N THR A 185 -39.25 -9.04 5.98
CA THR A 185 -38.85 -9.99 7.03
C THR A 185 -37.37 -9.94 7.43
N THR A 186 -36.54 -9.14 6.74
CA THR A 186 -35.10 -9.11 7.00
C THR A 186 -34.65 -7.76 7.56
N SER A 187 -33.97 -7.80 8.70
CA SER A 187 -33.20 -6.64 9.18
C SER A 187 -32.06 -6.36 8.18
N ILE A 188 -31.87 -5.11 7.79
CA ILE A 188 -30.83 -4.69 6.83
C ILE A 188 -29.43 -5.03 7.39
N LEU A 189 -29.26 -4.82 8.70
CA LEU A 189 -28.10 -5.22 9.47
C LEU A 189 -28.56 -6.09 10.65
N LYS A 190 -27.81 -7.12 11.01
CA LYS A 190 -28.08 -7.87 12.25
C LYS A 190 -27.73 -7.00 13.47
N SER A 191 -28.20 -7.40 14.65
CA SER A 191 -27.81 -6.74 15.90
C SER A 191 -26.27 -6.67 16.00
N ASN A 192 -25.75 -5.48 16.32
CA ASN A 192 -24.32 -5.15 16.42
C ASN A 192 -23.54 -5.17 15.09
N GLU A 193 -24.20 -5.23 13.94
CA GLU A 193 -23.54 -4.95 12.66
C GLU A 193 -23.56 -3.45 12.38
N VAL A 194 -22.47 -2.97 11.81
CA VAL A 194 -22.34 -1.61 11.29
C VAL A 194 -22.10 -1.65 9.80
N LEU A 195 -22.53 -0.59 9.11
CA LEU A 195 -22.26 -0.39 7.69
C LEU A 195 -21.03 0.48 7.55
N LEU A 196 -20.08 0.04 6.73
CA LEU A 196 -18.88 0.80 6.39
C LEU A 196 -18.92 1.17 4.92
N GLN A 197 -18.51 2.40 4.62
CA GLN A 197 -18.23 2.86 3.27
C GLN A 197 -16.72 2.97 3.12
N ILE A 198 -16.14 2.11 2.28
CA ILE A 198 -14.69 2.01 2.09
C ILE A 198 -14.36 2.44 0.67
N LEU A 199 -13.41 3.36 0.55
CA LEU A 199 -12.89 3.79 -0.73
C LEU A 199 -11.82 2.79 -1.20
N LEU A 200 -11.76 2.50 -2.49
CA LEU A 200 -10.67 1.77 -3.13
C LEU A 200 -10.07 2.65 -4.24
N PRO A 201 -8.73 2.68 -4.40
CA PRO A 201 -8.09 3.37 -5.51
C PRO A 201 -8.63 2.93 -6.87
N LEU A 202 -8.68 3.84 -7.86
CA LEU A 202 -9.30 3.60 -9.18
C LEU A 202 -8.79 2.36 -9.93
N ASN A 203 -7.52 1.99 -9.75
CA ASN A 203 -6.91 0.83 -10.40
C ASN A 203 -7.05 -0.46 -9.59
N SER A 204 -7.87 -0.46 -8.54
CA SER A 204 -8.11 -1.64 -7.72
C SER A 204 -9.14 -2.56 -8.35
N PRO A 205 -8.98 -3.88 -8.23
CA PRO A 205 -10.01 -4.81 -8.65
C PRO A 205 -11.30 -4.58 -7.86
N GLU A 206 -12.43 -4.69 -8.54
CA GLU A 206 -13.74 -4.58 -7.88
C GLU A 206 -13.94 -5.75 -6.90
N PRO A 207 -14.45 -5.49 -5.67
CA PRO A 207 -14.71 -6.53 -4.70
C PRO A 207 -15.70 -7.58 -5.22
N THR A 208 -15.39 -8.84 -4.98
CA THR A 208 -16.29 -9.97 -5.28
C THR A 208 -17.23 -10.23 -4.11
N ALA A 209 -18.36 -10.90 -4.38
CA ALA A 209 -19.31 -11.26 -3.34
C ALA A 209 -18.63 -12.08 -2.22
N ASN A 210 -18.88 -11.68 -0.96
CA ASN A 210 -18.27 -12.25 0.24
C ASN A 210 -16.75 -12.03 0.41
N SER A 211 -16.11 -11.23 -0.45
CA SER A 211 -14.73 -10.79 -0.19
C SER A 211 -14.65 -10.02 1.13
N THR A 212 -13.50 -10.12 1.78
CA THR A 212 -13.29 -9.51 3.09
C THR A 212 -12.16 -8.49 3.07
N VAL A 213 -12.28 -7.48 3.91
CA VAL A 213 -11.23 -6.51 4.19
C VAL A 213 -10.99 -6.44 5.69
N GLN A 214 -9.77 -6.15 6.09
CA GLN A 214 -9.39 -6.02 7.49
C GLN A 214 -9.43 -4.53 7.89
N ILE A 215 -10.25 -4.22 8.87
CA ILE A 215 -10.47 -2.87 9.37
C ILE A 215 -9.60 -2.64 10.60
N ASN A 216 -8.75 -1.62 10.53
CA ASN A 216 -7.91 -1.18 11.62
C ASN A 216 -8.42 0.18 12.13
N ILE A 217 -8.57 0.27 13.45
CA ILE A 217 -8.95 1.51 14.14
C ILE A 217 -7.67 2.13 14.67
N ALA A 218 -7.41 3.40 14.30
CA ALA A 218 -6.25 4.14 14.80
C ALA A 218 -6.23 4.16 16.33
N ASN A 219 -5.03 4.09 16.92
CA ASN A 219 -4.79 4.10 18.37
C ASN A 219 -5.40 2.92 19.14
N THR A 220 -5.65 1.79 18.46
CA THR A 220 -6.00 0.52 19.14
C THR A 220 -4.87 -0.48 18.96
N ASN A 221 -4.43 -1.10 20.06
CA ASN A 221 -3.42 -2.18 20.06
C ASN A 221 -4.03 -3.53 19.62
N GLN A 222 -5.06 -3.52 18.77
CA GLN A 222 -5.66 -4.76 18.28
C GLN A 222 -4.76 -5.33 17.19
N ALA A 223 -4.03 -6.39 17.54
CA ALA A 223 -3.13 -7.09 16.62
C ALA A 223 -3.88 -7.78 15.46
N ALA A 224 -5.16 -8.10 15.66
CA ALA A 224 -6.04 -8.63 14.63
C ALA A 224 -7.02 -7.55 14.20
N GLY A 225 -6.97 -7.16 12.92
CA GLY A 225 -7.95 -6.26 12.31
C GLY A 225 -9.37 -6.85 12.38
N ILE A 226 -10.37 -5.98 12.33
CA ILE A 226 -11.77 -6.36 12.34
C ILE A 226 -12.17 -6.77 10.92
N SER A 227 -12.62 -7.99 10.72
CA SER A 227 -13.05 -8.47 9.41
C SER A 227 -14.37 -7.82 8.98
N ALA A 228 -14.38 -7.18 7.81
CA ALA A 228 -15.56 -6.63 7.17
C ALA A 228 -15.84 -7.33 5.84
N THR A 229 -17.10 -7.70 5.59
CA THR A 229 -17.52 -8.43 4.39
C THR A 229 -18.20 -7.50 3.39
N TYR A 230 -17.83 -7.62 2.12
CA TYR A 230 -18.41 -6.84 1.03
C TYR A 230 -19.92 -7.07 0.90
N ILE A 231 -20.65 -5.98 0.62
CA ILE A 231 -22.09 -5.99 0.34
C ILE A 231 -22.36 -5.57 -1.10
N ALA A 232 -22.04 -4.32 -1.45
CA ALA A 232 -22.37 -3.72 -2.73
C ALA A 232 -21.50 -2.50 -3.03
N ARG A 233 -21.49 -2.06 -4.28
CA ARG A 233 -20.93 -0.77 -4.67
C ARG A 233 -21.74 0.38 -4.06
N SER A 234 -21.04 1.42 -3.60
CA SER A 234 -21.68 2.64 -3.10
C SER A 234 -22.01 3.58 -4.27
N THR A 235 -23.15 4.27 -4.19
CA THR A 235 -23.55 5.27 -5.18
C THR A 235 -22.88 6.62 -4.96
N ASN A 236 -22.45 6.90 -3.72
CA ASN A 236 -21.76 8.13 -3.34
C ASN A 236 -20.26 7.87 -3.14
N THR A 237 -19.40 8.79 -3.56
CA THR A 237 -17.95 8.76 -3.27
C THR A 237 -17.63 9.46 -1.94
N ASP A 238 -16.48 9.12 -1.35
CA ASP A 238 -15.86 9.97 -0.33
C ASP A 238 -15.32 11.23 -1.01
N ALA A 239 -15.61 12.42 -0.45
CA ALA A 239 -15.19 13.70 -1.02
C ALA A 239 -13.68 13.97 -0.83
N SER A 240 -13.01 13.22 0.06
CA SER A 240 -11.63 13.50 0.44
C SER A 240 -10.58 12.91 -0.49
N LEU A 241 -10.89 11.84 -1.23
CA LEU A 241 -9.94 11.13 -2.08
C LEU A 241 -10.61 10.64 -3.38
N PRO A 242 -9.90 10.66 -4.52
CA PRO A 242 -10.39 10.04 -5.75
C PRO A 242 -10.36 8.50 -5.63
N GLY A 243 -11.50 7.84 -5.89
CA GLY A 243 -11.60 6.39 -5.85
C GLY A 243 -13.03 5.90 -6.02
N THR A 244 -13.20 4.57 -6.03
CA THR A 244 -14.52 3.94 -6.04
C THR A 244 -14.86 3.47 -4.64
N THR A 245 -16.05 3.77 -4.16
CA THR A 245 -16.52 3.41 -2.82
C THR A 245 -17.41 2.18 -2.84
N TYR A 246 -17.34 1.40 -1.77
CA TYR A 246 -18.06 0.16 -1.59
C TYR A 246 -18.59 0.03 -0.16
N PHE A 247 -19.77 -0.56 -0.03
CA PHE A 247 -20.37 -0.88 1.25
C PHE A 247 -19.90 -2.25 1.77
N TYR A 248 -19.51 -2.27 3.03
CA TYR A 248 -19.12 -3.45 3.78
C TYR A 248 -19.92 -3.53 5.08
N ARG A 249 -20.12 -4.75 5.60
CA ARG A 249 -20.61 -4.96 6.97
C ARG A 249 -19.50 -5.50 7.85
N ALA A 250 -19.44 -5.03 9.09
CA ALA A 250 -18.63 -5.64 10.13
C ALA A 250 -19.44 -5.77 11.40
N ARG A 251 -19.05 -6.70 12.27
CA ARG A 251 -19.64 -6.87 13.59
C ARG A 251 -18.57 -6.68 14.65
N ASP A 252 -18.49 -5.47 15.19
CA ASP A 252 -17.59 -5.16 16.30
C ASP A 252 -18.13 -3.98 17.11
N LYS A 253 -18.04 -4.06 18.44
CA LYS A 253 -18.53 -3.01 19.36
C LYS A 253 -17.62 -1.77 19.36
N ALA A 254 -16.38 -1.90 18.92
CA ALA A 254 -15.43 -0.80 18.79
C ALA A 254 -15.78 0.12 17.61
N LEU A 255 -16.48 -0.38 16.60
CA LEU A 255 -16.90 0.41 15.46
C LEU A 255 -18.15 1.22 15.80
N ARG A 256 -18.02 2.54 15.75
CA ARG A 256 -19.13 3.49 15.99
C ARG A 256 -19.39 4.30 14.73
N VAL A 257 -20.66 4.60 14.49
CA VAL A 257 -21.10 5.48 13.41
C VAL A 257 -20.35 6.81 13.46
N GLY A 258 -19.89 7.27 12.30
CA GLY A 258 -19.07 8.49 12.12
C GLY A 258 -17.56 8.26 12.23
N MET A 259 -17.09 7.10 12.71
CA MET A 259 -15.65 6.84 12.81
C MET A 259 -15.00 6.72 11.44
N ARG A 260 -13.79 7.30 11.30
CA ARG A 260 -12.88 7.00 10.21
C ARG A 260 -12.11 5.72 10.54
N VAL A 261 -11.96 4.86 9.54
CA VAL A 261 -11.26 3.59 9.67
C VAL A 261 -10.24 3.42 8.55
N GLN A 262 -9.19 2.66 8.84
CA GLN A 262 -8.26 2.20 7.82
C GLN A 262 -8.69 0.79 7.39
N ALA A 263 -8.78 0.56 6.09
CA ALA A 263 -9.08 -0.74 5.52
C ALA A 263 -7.84 -1.27 4.82
N SER A 264 -7.49 -2.52 5.09
CA SER A 264 -6.43 -3.24 4.38
C SER A 264 -7.04 -4.43 3.67
N TYR A 265 -6.69 -4.60 2.39
CA TYR A 265 -7.17 -5.70 1.59
C TYR A 265 -6.01 -6.41 0.90
N LYS A 266 -6.10 -7.72 0.89
CA LYS A 266 -5.10 -8.60 0.29
C LYS A 266 -5.42 -8.75 -1.19
N THR A 267 -4.43 -8.52 -2.03
CA THR A 267 -4.60 -8.52 -3.50
C THR A 267 -4.98 -9.89 -4.11
N ALA A 268 -5.09 -10.99 -3.35
CA ALA A 268 -5.46 -12.32 -3.87
C ALA A 268 -6.93 -12.73 -3.69
N ASP A 269 -7.80 -11.89 -3.10
CA ASP A 269 -9.24 -12.22 -2.99
C ASP A 269 -10.03 -12.00 -4.30
N SER A 270 -9.32 -11.73 -5.41
CA SER A 270 -9.92 -11.63 -6.74
C SER A 270 -10.16 -13.03 -7.30
N ALA A 271 -11.38 -13.54 -7.11
CA ALA A 271 -11.86 -14.85 -7.57
C ALA A 271 -11.91 -15.02 -9.11
N ASN A 272 -11.31 -14.12 -9.89
CA ASN A 272 -11.08 -14.33 -11.31
C ASN A 272 -9.83 -15.19 -11.50
N LYS A 273 -10.06 -16.49 -11.68
CA LYS A 273 -9.10 -17.58 -11.98
C LYS A 273 -8.13 -17.35 -13.16
N LYS A 274 -8.09 -16.17 -13.78
CA LYS A 274 -7.11 -15.78 -14.80
C LYS A 274 -6.07 -14.76 -14.32
N ASP A 275 -6.30 -14.09 -13.19
CA ASP A 275 -5.40 -13.08 -12.61
C ASP A 275 -4.95 -13.42 -11.18
N SER A 276 -4.96 -14.71 -10.80
CA SER A 276 -4.37 -15.23 -9.54
C SER A 276 -2.86 -14.96 -9.38
N LYS A 277 -2.26 -14.10 -10.21
CA LYS A 277 -0.87 -13.63 -10.12
C LYS A 277 -0.77 -12.35 -9.29
N LYS A 278 -0.84 -12.45 -7.96
CA LYS A 278 -0.17 -11.46 -7.06
C LYS A 278 0.33 -12.06 -5.74
N VAL A 279 0.42 -13.39 -5.64
CA VAL A 279 1.44 -13.98 -4.76
C VAL A 279 2.71 -14.01 -5.57
N SER A 280 3.61 -13.10 -5.23
CA SER A 280 4.86 -12.93 -5.92
C SER A 280 5.90 -13.78 -5.17
N ASN A 281 6.49 -14.76 -5.86
CA ASN A 281 7.58 -15.56 -5.29
C ASN A 281 8.87 -14.75 -5.38
N GLY A 282 9.70 -14.83 -4.34
CA GLY A 282 10.97 -14.14 -4.28
C GLY A 282 11.72 -14.48 -3.00
N VAL A 283 12.57 -13.57 -2.56
CA VAL A 283 13.40 -13.73 -1.36
C VAL A 283 13.31 -12.47 -0.51
N ILE A 284 13.44 -12.64 0.81
CA ILE A 284 13.61 -11.51 1.74
C ILE A 284 15.10 -11.28 1.90
N ILE A 285 15.53 -10.06 1.59
CA ILE A 285 16.88 -9.59 1.82
C ILE A 285 16.92 -8.95 3.21
N PRO A 286 17.70 -9.49 4.16
CA PRO A 286 17.83 -8.91 5.49
C PRO A 286 18.36 -7.48 5.44
N ASN A 287 17.91 -6.63 6.35
CA ASN A 287 18.40 -5.24 6.45
C ASN A 287 19.93 -5.15 6.55
N SER A 288 20.56 -6.08 7.26
CA SER A 288 22.00 -6.10 7.53
C SER A 288 22.84 -6.46 6.31
N ALA A 289 22.22 -7.01 5.25
CA ALA A 289 22.90 -7.32 4.00
C ALA A 289 22.99 -6.14 3.03
N VAL A 290 22.21 -5.08 3.28
CA VAL A 290 22.05 -3.97 2.34
C VAL A 290 23.14 -2.92 2.53
N VAL A 291 23.80 -2.56 1.43
CA VAL A 291 24.79 -1.48 1.35
C VAL A 291 24.31 -0.42 0.37
N TRP A 292 24.33 0.84 0.80
CA TRP A 292 23.93 1.98 -0.01
C TRP A 292 25.14 2.61 -0.71
N TYR A 293 25.10 2.67 -2.04
CA TYR A 293 26.18 3.27 -2.83
C TYR A 293 25.63 3.83 -4.14
N GLY A 294 26.11 5.02 -4.53
CA GLY A 294 25.72 5.66 -5.80
C GLY A 294 24.21 5.91 -5.92
N GLY A 295 23.52 6.17 -4.80
CA GLY A 295 22.07 6.38 -4.75
C GLY A 295 21.23 5.12 -4.95
N LYS A 296 21.84 3.92 -4.91
CA LYS A 296 21.15 2.63 -5.05
C LYS A 296 21.47 1.70 -3.89
N ALA A 297 20.58 0.74 -3.65
CA ALA A 297 20.77 -0.33 -2.69
C ALA A 297 21.43 -1.55 -3.38
N TRP A 298 22.40 -2.15 -2.70
CA TRP A 298 23.18 -3.28 -3.19
C TRP A 298 23.34 -4.34 -2.11
N VAL A 299 23.63 -5.57 -2.53
CA VAL A 299 24.07 -6.66 -1.66
C VAL A 299 25.31 -7.33 -2.25
N TYR A 300 26.16 -7.90 -1.40
CA TYR A 300 27.23 -8.79 -1.84
C TYR A 300 26.76 -10.24 -1.78
N VAL A 301 26.79 -10.93 -2.91
CA VAL A 301 26.50 -12.36 -3.04
C VAL A 301 27.81 -13.13 -3.10
N LYS A 302 27.90 -14.19 -2.31
CA LYS A 302 29.03 -15.11 -2.33
C LYS A 302 28.87 -16.11 -3.48
N GLN A 303 29.73 -15.99 -4.49
CA GLN A 303 29.76 -16.84 -5.69
C GLN A 303 30.51 -18.16 -5.44
N SER A 304 31.57 -18.09 -4.63
CA SER A 304 32.38 -19.24 -4.24
C SER A 304 32.98 -18.99 -2.85
N THR A 305 33.75 -19.94 -2.32
CA THR A 305 34.35 -19.85 -0.97
C THR A 305 35.05 -18.52 -0.68
N ASN A 306 35.65 -17.90 -1.70
CA ASN A 306 36.44 -16.68 -1.56
C ASN A 306 35.96 -15.51 -2.42
N GLN A 307 34.90 -15.67 -3.22
CA GLN A 307 34.52 -14.68 -4.22
C GLN A 307 33.16 -14.04 -3.92
N PHE A 308 33.13 -12.72 -3.99
CA PHE A 308 31.95 -11.91 -3.73
C PHE A 308 31.68 -10.98 -4.91
N ILE A 309 30.42 -10.91 -5.33
CA ILE A 309 29.96 -9.97 -6.34
C ILE A 309 28.88 -9.07 -5.78
N ARG A 310 28.89 -7.81 -6.20
CA ARG A 310 27.85 -6.86 -5.82
C ARG A 310 26.69 -6.94 -6.81
N LYS A 311 25.46 -7.15 -6.32
CA LYS A 311 24.24 -7.13 -7.11
C LYS A 311 23.30 -6.01 -6.64
N PRO A 312 22.61 -5.30 -7.56
CA PRO A 312 21.63 -4.28 -7.19
C PRO A 312 20.34 -4.93 -6.69
N ILE A 313 19.65 -4.25 -5.78
CA ILE A 313 18.35 -4.69 -5.24
C ILE A 313 17.32 -3.57 -5.33
N THR A 314 16.04 -3.92 -5.33
CA THR A 314 14.94 -2.96 -5.19
C THR A 314 14.57 -2.81 -3.71
N THR A 315 14.10 -1.63 -3.34
CA THR A 315 13.63 -1.33 -1.97
C THR A 315 12.15 -0.94 -1.95
N ASP A 316 11.42 -1.28 -3.01
CA ASP A 316 10.01 -0.90 -3.20
C ASP A 316 9.05 -1.65 -2.27
N ASN A 317 9.42 -2.87 -1.86
CA ASN A 317 8.60 -3.74 -1.02
C ASN A 317 9.27 -4.02 0.32
N GLU A 318 9.16 -3.07 1.25
CA GLU A 318 9.65 -3.23 2.63
C GLU A 318 8.82 -4.29 3.39
N VAL A 319 9.53 -5.14 4.13
CA VAL A 319 8.96 -6.14 5.04
C VAL A 319 9.59 -5.97 6.44
N SER A 320 9.06 -6.65 7.44
CA SER A 320 9.45 -6.43 8.86
C SER A 320 10.95 -6.52 9.15
N ASP A 321 11.73 -7.25 8.36
CA ASP A 321 13.18 -7.48 8.57
C ASP A 321 14.02 -7.20 7.32
N GLY A 322 13.55 -6.34 6.40
CA GLY A 322 14.29 -5.95 5.20
C GLY A 322 13.41 -5.73 3.98
N TRP A 323 13.82 -6.22 2.81
CA TRP A 323 13.13 -5.96 1.55
C TRP A 323 12.84 -7.22 0.76
N PHE A 324 11.62 -7.34 0.24
CA PHE A 324 11.24 -8.40 -0.67
C PHE A 324 11.70 -8.07 -2.10
N ASN A 325 12.51 -8.96 -2.68
CA ASN A 325 13.04 -8.83 -4.04
C ASN A 325 12.60 -10.00 -4.91
N GLN A 326 12.41 -9.72 -6.19
CA GLN A 326 12.09 -10.70 -7.23
C GLN A 326 13.15 -10.68 -8.31
N ASP A 327 13.38 -11.82 -8.93
CA ASP A 327 14.17 -12.03 -10.15
C ASP A 327 15.67 -11.63 -10.11
N THR A 328 16.12 -10.84 -9.12
CA THR A 328 17.53 -10.42 -8.96
C THR A 328 18.36 -11.42 -8.17
N LEU A 329 17.73 -12.11 -7.21
CA LEU A 329 18.36 -13.06 -6.30
C LEU A 329 17.48 -14.29 -6.15
N GLU A 330 18.11 -15.45 -6.03
CA GLU A 330 17.43 -16.73 -5.89
C GLU A 330 17.46 -17.23 -4.45
N ALA A 331 16.51 -18.12 -4.13
CA ALA A 331 16.52 -18.81 -2.85
C ALA A 331 17.82 -19.63 -2.71
N ASN A 332 18.38 -19.63 -1.51
CA ASN A 332 19.65 -20.26 -1.16
C ASN A 332 20.92 -19.57 -1.68
N GLU A 333 20.83 -18.43 -2.37
CA GLU A 333 22.02 -17.59 -2.57
C GLU A 333 22.53 -17.07 -1.21
N GLU A 334 23.83 -17.11 -1.00
CA GLU A 334 24.48 -16.60 0.22
C GLU A 334 24.76 -15.10 0.08
N VAL A 335 24.10 -14.26 0.88
CA VAL A 335 24.37 -12.82 0.95
C VAL A 335 25.19 -12.47 2.17
N VAL A 336 26.07 -11.48 2.05
CA VAL A 336 26.91 -10.99 3.15
C VAL A 336 26.05 -10.13 4.09
N THR A 337 25.85 -10.59 5.32
CA THR A 337 25.03 -9.93 6.36
C THR A 337 25.86 -9.19 7.41
N SER A 338 27.19 -9.36 7.39
CA SER A 338 28.16 -8.64 8.21
C SER A 338 29.41 -8.38 7.38
N GLY A 339 30.01 -7.19 7.50
CA GLY A 339 31.24 -6.82 6.76
C GLY A 339 31.03 -6.41 5.30
N ALA A 340 29.80 -6.19 4.84
CA ALA A 340 29.52 -5.82 3.45
C ALA A 340 30.15 -4.47 3.03
N GLN A 341 30.31 -3.52 3.96
CA GLN A 341 31.01 -2.25 3.71
C GLN A 341 32.53 -2.42 3.52
N LEU A 342 33.13 -3.47 4.10
CA LEU A 342 34.54 -3.78 3.87
C LEU A 342 34.76 -4.27 2.44
N LEU A 343 33.85 -5.12 1.94
CA LEU A 343 33.87 -5.55 0.54
C LEU A 343 33.72 -4.36 -0.42
N LEU A 344 32.85 -3.40 -0.09
CA LEU A 344 32.71 -2.16 -0.84
C LEU A 344 34.02 -1.35 -0.84
N SER A 345 34.65 -1.22 0.32
CA SER A 345 35.91 -0.49 0.44
C SER A 345 37.04 -1.15 -0.38
N GLU A 346 37.12 -2.48 -0.35
CA GLU A 346 38.08 -3.23 -1.16
C GLU A 346 37.80 -3.11 -2.66
N GLU A 347 36.53 -3.13 -3.08
CA GLU A 347 36.13 -2.93 -4.48
C GLU A 347 36.60 -1.58 -5.03
N PHE A 348 36.47 -0.50 -4.25
CA PHE A 348 36.87 0.85 -4.67
C PHE A 348 38.35 1.15 -4.48
N LYS A 349 39.05 0.42 -3.62
CA LYS A 349 40.49 0.59 -3.42
C LYS A 349 41.29 0.43 -4.73
N SER A 350 40.85 -0.44 -5.63
CA SER A 350 41.46 -0.60 -6.96
C SER A 350 41.21 0.57 -7.92
N GLU A 351 40.22 1.43 -7.67
CA GLU A 351 39.90 2.58 -8.52
C GLU A 351 40.65 3.86 -8.10
N ILE A 352 41.25 3.88 -6.91
CA ILE A 352 42.11 4.97 -6.45
C ILE A 352 43.42 4.91 -7.24
N LYS A 353 43.49 5.67 -8.34
CA LYS A 353 44.73 5.85 -9.11
C LYS A 353 45.82 6.40 -8.20
N ASN A 354 46.99 5.76 -8.19
CA ASN A 354 48.21 6.34 -7.63
C ASN A 354 48.56 7.61 -8.43
N GLU A 355 48.29 8.78 -7.88
CA GLU A 355 48.64 10.09 -8.46
C GLU A 355 50.16 10.35 -8.51
N ASN A 356 50.99 9.45 -7.98
CA ASN A 356 52.45 9.59 -7.97
C ASN A 356 53.14 9.13 -9.27
N LYS A 357 52.46 9.20 -10.42
CA LYS A 357 53.06 8.94 -11.74
C LYS A 357 52.80 10.12 -12.68
N ASP A 358 53.34 11.28 -12.33
CA ASP A 358 53.62 12.38 -13.26
C ASP A 358 55.10 12.77 -13.17
#